data_AF-A0A955DG22-F1
#
_entry.id   AF-A0A955DG22-F1
#
_cell.length_a   1.000
_cell.length_b   1.000
_cell.length_c   1.000
_cell.angle_alpha   90.00
_cell.angle_beta   90.00
_cell.angle_gamma   90.00
#
_symmetry.space_group_name_H-M   'P 1'
#
loop_
_entity.id
_entity.type
_entity.pdbx_description
1 polymer ?
#
loop_
_entity_poly.entity_id
_entity_poly.type
_entity_poly.pdbx_seq_one_letter_code
_entity_poly.pdbx_strand_id
1 'polypeptide(L)'
;MSLRLYNTLTKREEDFAPLDPDGRTVTFYSCGPTVYDYAHIGNFRSFLNADLLRRTLELLGYEVRHVMNITDVGHMTDDAAADGGGEDKMEAAKKRILEDKKSGKLPPNVDLDPTTPYAIADFYADAFITYATCQGLKVVLDAVADPALLP
;
A
#
# COMPACT_ATOMS: atom_id res chain seq x y z
N MET A 1 -30.90 0.36 -6.43
CA MET A 1 -30.65 -0.09 -5.04
C MET A 1 -29.55 0.79 -4.47
N SER A 2 -29.66 1.24 -3.22
CA SER A 2 -28.59 1.96 -2.52
C SER A 2 -27.38 1.04 -2.31
N LEU A 3 -26.17 1.58 -2.42
CA LEU A 3 -24.96 0.86 -2.01
C LEU A 3 -25.03 0.64 -0.49
N ARG A 4 -24.79 -0.58 -0.03
CA ARG A 4 -24.65 -0.89 1.39
C ARG A 4 -23.25 -1.44 1.67
N LEU A 5 -22.64 -1.00 2.77
CA LEU A 5 -21.33 -1.45 3.19
C LEU A 5 -21.40 -2.03 4.60
N TYR A 6 -20.58 -3.05 4.86
CA TYR A 6 -20.41 -3.57 6.22
C TYR A 6 -19.57 -2.58 7.03
N ASN A 7 -20.16 -2.03 8.09
CA ASN A 7 -19.48 -1.09 8.97
C ASN A 7 -18.91 -1.85 10.18
N THR A 8 -17.59 -1.97 10.27
CA THR A 8 -16.90 -2.66 11.37
C THR A 8 -17.20 -2.05 12.75
N LEU A 9 -17.48 -0.75 12.84
CA LEU A 9 -17.83 -0.08 14.10
C LEU A 9 -19.15 -0.60 14.67
N THR A 10 -20.14 -0.84 13.82
CA THR A 10 -21.50 -1.25 14.21
C THR A 10 -21.79 -2.72 13.95
N LYS A 11 -20.88 -3.41 13.26
CA LYS A 11 -20.93 -4.84 12.90
C LYS A 11 -22.15 -5.25 12.06
N ARG A 12 -22.65 -4.35 11.22
CA ARG A 12 -23.82 -4.58 10.35
C ARG A 12 -23.62 -3.91 8.99
N GLU A 13 -24.44 -4.33 8.03
CA GLU A 13 -24.58 -3.59 6.76
C GLU A 13 -25.37 -2.30 7.00
N GLU A 14 -24.88 -1.20 6.45
CA GLU A 14 -25.50 0.12 6.52
C GLU A 14 -25.59 0.73 5.13
N ASP A 15 -26.61 1.55 4.89
CA ASP A 15 -26.67 2.35 3.66
C ASP A 15 -25.48 3.31 3.61
N PHE A 16 -24.77 3.29 2.48
CA PHE A 16 -23.66 4.17 2.25
C PHE A 16 -24.17 5.56 1.83
N ALA A 17 -23.67 6.59 2.50
CA ALA A 17 -23.82 7.98 2.10
C ALA A 17 -22.47 8.70 2.22
N PRO A 18 -22.05 9.49 1.21
CA PRO A 18 -20.85 10.31 1.31
C PRO A 18 -20.99 11.39 2.39
N LEU A 19 -19.85 11.87 2.89
CA LEU A 19 -19.79 13.02 3.80
C LEU A 19 -20.11 14.35 3.09
N ASP A 20 -19.82 14.41 1.78
CA ASP A 20 -20.11 15.58 0.94
C ASP A 20 -21.61 15.93 0.96
N PRO A 21 -22.00 17.17 1.35
CA PRO A 21 -23.40 17.60 1.39
C PRO A 21 -24.13 17.50 0.06
N ASP A 22 -23.41 17.66 -1.06
CA ASP A 22 -23.99 17.56 -2.40
C ASP A 22 -24.19 16.09 -2.84
N GLY A 23 -23.67 15.13 -2.06
CA GLY A 23 -23.78 13.71 -2.36
C GLY A 23 -22.94 13.24 -3.54
N ARG A 24 -21.96 14.03 -3.99
CA ARG A 24 -21.19 13.77 -5.22
C ARG A 24 -19.81 13.19 -4.97
N THR A 25 -19.14 13.66 -3.91
CA THR A 25 -17.75 13.32 -3.64
C THR A 25 -17.61 12.30 -2.52
N VAL A 26 -16.86 11.23 -2.78
CA VAL A 26 -16.46 10.25 -1.78
C VAL A 26 -14.97 10.36 -1.54
N THR A 27 -14.59 10.63 -0.29
CA THR A 27 -13.21 10.58 0.17
C THR A 27 -13.00 9.35 1.04
N PHE A 28 -11.97 8.55 0.80
CA PHE A 28 -11.60 7.49 1.72
C PHE A 28 -10.09 7.21 1.72
N TYR A 29 -9.64 6.60 2.81
CA TYR A 29 -8.25 6.20 3.03
C TYR A 29 -8.16 4.67 3.17
N SER A 30 -7.08 4.10 2.64
CA SER A 30 -6.70 2.71 2.92
C SER A 30 -5.23 2.64 3.31
N CYS A 31 -4.88 1.82 4.31
CA CYS A 31 -3.48 1.55 4.63
C CYS A 31 -2.78 0.88 3.44
N GLY A 32 -1.62 1.40 3.06
CA GLY A 32 -0.76 0.80 2.05
C GLY A 32 0.35 -0.07 2.64
N PRO A 33 1.38 -0.40 1.85
CA PRO A 33 2.40 -1.35 2.24
C PRO A 33 3.39 -0.76 3.25
N THR A 34 4.07 -1.68 3.92
CA THR A 34 5.24 -1.38 4.73
C THR A 34 6.48 -1.93 4.02
N VAL A 35 7.42 -1.06 3.64
CA VAL A 35 8.40 -1.34 2.56
C VAL A 35 9.74 -1.86 3.06
N TYR A 36 9.72 -2.98 3.78
CA TYR A 36 10.94 -3.72 4.18
C TYR A 36 11.09 -5.07 3.47
N ASP A 37 10.10 -5.43 2.65
CA ASP A 37 10.07 -6.66 1.86
C ASP A 37 9.15 -6.48 0.65
N TYR A 38 9.20 -7.43 -0.28
CA TYR A 38 8.25 -7.49 -1.38
C TYR A 38 6.83 -7.77 -0.85
N ALA A 39 5.86 -7.00 -1.35
CA ALA A 39 4.45 -7.26 -1.09
C ALA A 39 4.04 -8.63 -1.66
N HIS A 40 3.46 -9.48 -0.81
CA HIS A 40 3.00 -10.81 -1.20
C HIS A 40 1.51 -10.81 -1.59
N ILE A 41 1.01 -11.92 -2.14
CA ILE A 41 -0.39 -12.05 -2.62
C ILE A 41 -1.43 -11.68 -1.55
N GLY A 42 -1.16 -12.00 -0.28
CA GLY A 42 -2.00 -11.60 0.85
C GLY A 42 -2.14 -10.08 1.02
N ASN A 43 -1.07 -9.29 0.80
CA ASN A 43 -1.14 -7.83 0.84
C ASN A 43 -1.94 -7.30 -0.36
N PHE A 44 -1.67 -7.83 -1.55
CA PHE A 44 -2.37 -7.41 -2.78
C PHE A 44 -3.88 -7.62 -2.74
N ARG A 45 -4.37 -8.65 -2.03
CA ARG A 45 -5.81 -8.81 -1.80
C ARG A 45 -6.44 -7.56 -1.18
N SER A 46 -5.79 -6.94 -0.19
CA SER A 46 -6.30 -5.74 0.48
C SER A 46 -6.26 -4.52 -0.45
N PHE A 47 -5.16 -4.34 -1.20
CA PHE A 47 -5.02 -3.23 -2.13
C PHE A 47 -6.03 -3.32 -3.29
N LEU A 48 -6.24 -4.53 -3.82
CA LEU A 48 -7.25 -4.79 -4.85
C LEU A 48 -8.69 -4.58 -4.33
N ASN A 49 -8.97 -4.91 -3.08
CA ASN A 49 -10.29 -4.64 -2.49
C ASN A 49 -10.58 -3.13 -2.40
N ALA A 50 -9.58 -2.32 -2.02
CA ALA A 50 -9.72 -0.87 -1.99
C ALA A 50 -9.92 -0.30 -3.41
N ASP A 51 -9.18 -0.80 -4.39
CA ASP A 51 -9.34 -0.43 -5.80
C ASP A 51 -10.71 -0.84 -6.37
N LEU A 52 -11.19 -2.03 -6.02
CA LEU A 52 -12.53 -2.49 -6.40
C LEU A 52 -13.61 -1.60 -5.79
N LEU A 53 -13.48 -1.20 -4.53
CA LEU A 53 -14.40 -0.27 -3.89
C LEU A 53 -14.41 1.08 -4.62
N ARG A 54 -13.22 1.63 -4.90
CA ARG A 54 -13.07 2.87 -5.68
C ARG A 54 -13.77 2.78 -7.02
N ARG A 55 -13.46 1.76 -7.84
CA ARG A 55 -14.07 1.55 -9.16
C ARG A 55 -15.58 1.38 -9.08
N THR A 56 -16.07 0.71 -8.02
CA THR A 56 -17.50 0.55 -7.78
C THR A 56 -18.18 1.90 -7.51
N LEU A 57 -17.59 2.74 -6.66
CA LEU A 57 -18.11 4.07 -6.36
C LEU A 57 -18.10 4.97 -7.61
N GLU A 58 -17.03 4.93 -8.41
CA GLU A 58 -16.95 5.66 -9.68
C GLU A 58 -18.00 5.18 -10.68
N LEU A 59 -18.23 3.86 -10.78
CA LEU A 59 -19.30 3.28 -11.61
C LEU A 59 -20.69 3.74 -11.18
N LEU A 60 -20.89 3.97 -9.88
CA LEU A 60 -22.13 4.52 -9.32
C LEU A 60 -22.26 6.04 -9.53
N GLY A 61 -21.28 6.69 -10.15
CA GLY A 61 -21.31 8.10 -10.52
C GLY A 61 -20.71 9.05 -9.47
N TYR A 62 -20.02 8.54 -8.45
CA TYR A 62 -19.33 9.38 -7.48
C TYR A 62 -17.98 9.89 -8.02
N GLU A 63 -17.62 11.12 -7.65
CA GLU A 63 -16.23 11.59 -7.72
C GLU A 63 -15.46 11.01 -6.53
N VAL A 64 -14.38 10.26 -6.76
CA VAL A 64 -13.68 9.54 -5.69
C VAL A 64 -12.27 10.08 -5.49
N ARG A 65 -11.97 10.46 -4.24
CA ARG A 65 -10.63 10.81 -3.76
C ARG A 65 -10.16 9.73 -2.79
N HIS A 66 -9.36 8.81 -3.30
CA HIS A 66 -8.79 7.69 -2.55
C HIS A 66 -7.32 7.96 -2.25
N VAL A 67 -6.94 7.94 -0.97
CA VAL A 67 -5.55 8.09 -0.52
C VAL A 67 -5.04 6.78 0.07
N MET A 68 -3.79 6.44 -0.24
CA MET A 68 -3.07 5.30 0.32
C MET A 68 -1.66 5.74 0.69
N ASN A 69 -1.20 5.40 1.90
CA ASN A 69 0.14 5.72 2.34
C ASN A 69 1.17 4.66 1.91
N ILE A 70 2.44 5.00 1.96
CA ILE A 70 3.55 4.03 2.02
C ILE A 70 4.21 4.20 3.39
N THR A 71 4.44 3.10 4.09
CA THR A 71 5.12 3.14 5.40
C THR A 71 6.59 2.81 5.19
N ASP A 72 7.39 3.86 5.01
CA ASP A 72 8.85 3.83 4.85
C ASP A 72 9.59 3.65 6.18
N VAL A 73 9.01 4.17 7.27
CA VAL A 73 9.48 4.01 8.65
C VAL A 73 8.30 3.54 9.52
N GLY A 74 8.40 2.35 10.12
CA GLY A 74 7.35 1.78 10.96
C GLY A 74 7.88 1.00 12.16
N HIS A 75 7.05 0.15 12.79
CA HIS A 75 7.50 -0.72 13.89
C HIS A 75 8.53 -1.73 13.35
N MET A 76 9.80 -1.35 13.51
CA MET A 76 10.97 -2.08 12.99
C MET A 76 11.28 -3.34 13.78
N THR A 77 10.62 -3.55 14.92
CA THR A 77 10.71 -4.80 15.68
C THR A 77 9.51 -5.70 15.36
N ASP A 78 9.73 -7.01 15.41
CA ASP A 78 8.67 -8.01 15.22
C ASP A 78 7.65 -7.96 16.36
N ASP A 79 6.38 -7.65 16.05
CA ASP A 79 5.28 -7.61 17.04
C ASP A 79 4.86 -9.03 17.49
N ALA A 80 5.49 -10.07 16.93
CA ALA A 80 5.27 -11.46 17.31
C ALA A 80 5.75 -11.78 18.74
N ALA A 81 6.63 -10.95 19.30
CA ALA A 81 6.99 -11.00 20.70
C ALA A 81 6.38 -9.80 21.43
N ALA A 82 5.49 -10.06 22.39
CA ALA A 82 4.94 -9.05 23.29
C ALA A 82 6.01 -8.27 24.10
N ASP A 83 7.27 -8.70 24.02
CA ASP A 83 8.40 -8.23 24.81
C ASP A 83 9.46 -7.44 23.98
N GLY A 84 9.17 -7.09 22.73
CA GLY A 84 10.06 -6.22 21.92
C GLY A 84 11.40 -6.85 21.50
N GLY A 85 11.54 -8.18 21.61
CA GLY A 85 12.74 -8.95 21.27
C GLY A 85 12.83 -9.44 19.83
N GLY A 86 12.01 -8.92 18.92
CA GLY A 86 11.99 -9.32 17.51
C GLY A 86 13.22 -8.82 16.72
N GLU A 87 13.62 -9.57 15.68
CA GLU A 87 14.70 -9.12 14.76
C GLU A 87 14.29 -7.79 14.11
N ASP A 88 15.25 -6.86 13.99
CA ASP A 88 15.02 -5.60 13.30
C ASP A 88 14.71 -5.90 11.82
N LYS A 89 13.49 -5.56 11.39
CA LYS A 89 12.97 -5.83 10.05
C LYS A 89 13.82 -5.18 8.97
N MET A 90 14.45 -4.04 9.26
CA MET A 90 15.33 -3.34 8.34
C MET A 90 16.69 -4.03 8.23
N GLU A 91 17.25 -4.52 9.34
CA GLU A 91 18.46 -5.35 9.30
C GLU A 91 18.22 -6.70 8.60
N ALA A 92 17.05 -7.31 8.81
CA ALA A 92 16.64 -8.50 8.06
C ALA A 92 16.51 -8.21 6.55
N ALA A 93 15.90 -7.08 6.18
CA ALA A 93 15.81 -6.61 4.80
C ALA A 93 17.19 -6.40 4.15
N LYS A 94 18.11 -5.74 4.86
CA LYS A 94 19.50 -5.54 4.44
C LYS A 94 20.23 -6.86 4.17
N LYS A 95 20.11 -7.85 5.06
CA LYS A 95 20.70 -9.18 4.86
C LYS A 95 20.17 -9.83 3.58
N ARG A 96 18.85 -9.80 3.37
CA ARG A 96 18.21 -10.35 2.16
C ARG A 96 18.70 -9.68 0.89
N ILE A 97 18.78 -8.35 0.87
CA ILE A 97 19.26 -7.63 -0.31
C ILE A 97 20.73 -7.95 -0.62
N LEU A 98 21.57 -8.09 0.40
CA LEU A 98 22.97 -8.53 0.22
C LEU A 98 23.06 -9.96 -0.34
N GLU A 99 22.17 -10.86 0.05
CA GLU A 99 22.06 -12.22 -0.48
C GLU A 99 21.54 -12.23 -1.93
N ASP A 100 20.53 -11.41 -2.24
CA ASP A 100 19.99 -11.26 -3.59
C ASP A 100 21.01 -10.62 -4.55
N LYS A 101 21.83 -9.69 -4.06
CA LYS A 101 22.96 -9.12 -4.81
C LYS A 101 24.02 -10.16 -5.15
N LYS A 102 24.33 -11.06 -4.21
CA LYS A 102 25.29 -12.16 -4.43
C LYS A 102 24.74 -13.24 -5.37
N SER A 103 23.45 -13.53 -5.27
CA SER A 103 22.79 -14.57 -6.08
C SER A 103 22.33 -14.08 -7.46
N GLY A 104 22.45 -12.78 -7.75
CA GLY A 104 22.06 -12.18 -9.03
C GLY A 104 20.54 -12.10 -9.23
N LYS A 105 19.76 -12.17 -8.14
CA LYS A 105 18.29 -12.05 -8.17
C LYS A 105 17.82 -10.60 -8.24
N LEU A 106 18.66 -9.65 -7.87
CA LEU A 106 18.33 -8.23 -8.01
C LEU A 106 18.19 -7.84 -9.49
N PRO A 107 17.27 -6.92 -9.82
CA PRO A 107 17.19 -6.34 -11.15
C PRO A 107 18.56 -5.77 -11.60
N PRO A 108 18.90 -5.85 -12.89
CA PRO A 108 20.13 -5.26 -13.40
C PRO A 108 20.12 -3.74 -13.17
N ASN A 109 21.27 -3.17 -12.76
CA ASN A 109 21.50 -1.74 -12.47
C ASN A 109 20.87 -1.17 -11.19
N VAL A 110 20.55 -1.99 -10.19
CA VAL A 110 20.15 -1.48 -8.87
C VAL A 110 21.40 -0.97 -8.12
N ASP A 111 21.62 0.35 -8.15
CA ASP A 111 22.60 1.04 -7.31
C ASP A 111 21.99 1.31 -5.93
N LEU A 112 22.00 0.26 -5.10
CA LEU A 112 21.48 0.32 -3.75
C LEU A 112 22.62 0.30 -2.73
N ASP A 113 22.59 1.27 -1.81
CA ASP A 113 23.33 1.21 -0.54
C ASP A 113 22.43 0.63 0.58
N PRO A 114 22.52 -0.68 0.85
CA PRO A 114 21.68 -1.34 1.85
C PRO A 114 22.09 -0.99 3.29
N THR A 115 23.06 -0.10 3.50
CA THR A 115 23.40 0.37 4.85
C THR A 115 22.48 1.49 5.34
N THR A 116 21.66 2.06 4.45
CA THR A 116 20.70 3.11 4.81
C THR A 116 19.26 2.56 4.78
N PRO A 117 18.46 2.75 5.85
CA PRO A 117 17.06 2.33 5.88
C PRO A 117 16.21 2.92 4.75
N TYR A 118 16.49 4.18 4.38
CA TYR A 118 15.77 4.87 3.31
C TYR A 118 15.98 4.22 1.95
N ALA A 119 17.21 3.84 1.59
CA ALA A 119 17.45 3.18 0.32
C ALA A 119 16.70 1.84 0.22
N ILE A 120 16.62 1.09 1.33
CA ILE A 120 15.84 -0.15 1.39
C ILE A 120 14.34 0.14 1.21
N ALA A 121 13.82 1.15 1.91
CA ALA A 121 12.44 1.58 1.79
C ALA A 121 12.09 2.00 0.35
N ASP A 122 12.92 2.83 -0.27
CA ASP A 122 12.75 3.27 -1.66
C ASP A 122 12.73 2.09 -2.62
N PHE A 123 13.67 1.13 -2.47
CA PHE A 123 13.72 -0.07 -3.30
C PHE A 123 12.43 -0.89 -3.24
N TYR A 124 11.91 -1.16 -2.04
CA TYR A 124 10.69 -1.94 -1.89
C TYR A 124 9.42 -1.13 -2.23
N ALA A 125 9.43 0.19 -2.06
CA ALA A 125 8.37 1.08 -2.53
C ALA A 125 8.28 1.04 -4.06
N ASP A 126 9.41 1.16 -4.76
CA ASP A 126 9.49 1.07 -6.22
C ASP A 126 9.04 -0.30 -6.73
N ALA A 127 9.45 -1.38 -6.04
CA ALA A 127 8.99 -2.73 -6.36
C ALA A 127 7.46 -2.85 -6.20
N PHE A 128 6.90 -2.32 -5.10
CA PHE A 128 5.46 -2.29 -4.91
C PHE A 128 4.74 -1.49 -6.00
N ILE A 129 5.21 -0.29 -6.32
CA ILE A 129 4.64 0.58 -7.36
C ILE A 129 4.66 -0.13 -8.72
N THR A 130 5.77 -0.80 -9.04
CA THR A 130 5.92 -1.58 -10.27
C THR A 130 4.87 -2.70 -10.34
N TYR A 131 4.77 -3.51 -9.29
CA TYR A 131 3.80 -4.61 -9.25
C TYR A 131 2.35 -4.12 -9.25
N ALA A 132 2.05 -3.07 -8.47
CA ALA A 132 0.75 -2.43 -8.44
C ALA A 132 0.32 -1.90 -9.80
N THR A 133 1.25 -1.30 -10.54
CA THR A 133 1.06 -0.85 -11.93
C THR A 133 0.76 -2.02 -12.85
N CYS A 134 1.51 -3.12 -12.75
CA CYS A 134 1.23 -4.34 -13.54
C CYS A 134 -0.16 -4.94 -13.24
N GLN A 135 -0.65 -4.78 -12.01
CA GLN A 135 -2.01 -5.20 -11.62
C GLN A 135 -3.10 -4.18 -11.98
N GLY A 136 -2.73 -3.01 -12.49
CA GLY A 136 -3.68 -1.95 -12.88
C GLY A 136 -4.34 -1.25 -11.69
N LEU A 137 -3.68 -1.18 -10.53
CA LEU A 137 -4.19 -0.45 -9.36
C LEU A 137 -4.28 1.04 -9.66
N LYS A 138 -5.51 1.59 -9.64
CA LYS A 138 -5.81 2.93 -10.14
C LYS A 138 -5.09 4.03 -9.36
N VAL A 139 -5.01 3.90 -8.04
CA VAL A 139 -4.30 4.86 -7.17
C VAL A 139 -2.84 5.06 -7.56
N VAL A 140 -2.16 3.99 -8.00
CA VAL A 140 -0.77 4.06 -8.44
C VAL A 140 -0.67 4.66 -9.84
N LEU A 141 -1.59 4.32 -10.73
CA LEU A 141 -1.63 4.91 -12.07
C LEU A 141 -1.89 6.42 -12.04
N ASP A 142 -2.78 6.87 -11.16
CA ASP A 142 -3.09 8.30 -11.02
C ASP A 142 -1.90 9.06 -10.43
N ALA A 143 -1.21 8.48 -9.45
CA ALA A 143 0.02 9.03 -8.88
C ALA A 143 1.15 9.21 -9.90
N VAL A 144 1.25 8.33 -10.89
CA VAL A 144 2.22 8.47 -12.00
C VAL A 144 1.82 9.62 -12.93
N ALA A 145 0.52 9.84 -13.13
CA ALA A 145 0.01 10.92 -13.99
C ALA A 145 0.07 12.30 -13.30
N ASP A 146 -0.14 12.35 -11.99
CA ASP A 146 -0.04 13.53 -11.16
C ASP A 146 0.73 13.21 -9.87
N PRO A 147 2.05 13.45 -9.83
CA PRO A 147 2.88 13.19 -8.67
C PRO A 147 2.45 13.94 -7.41
N ALA A 148 1.67 15.03 -7.53
CA ALA A 148 1.15 15.76 -6.36
C ALA A 148 0.03 14.98 -5.62
N LEU A 149 -0.43 13.86 -6.16
CA LEU A 149 -1.38 12.96 -5.53
C LEU A 149 -0.73 11.91 -4.63
N LEU A 150 0.61 11.82 -4.64
CA LEU A 150 1.38 11.10 -3.62
C LEU A 150 1.83 12.08 -2.52
N PRO A 151 1.92 11.62 -1.26
CA PRO A 151 2.46 12.42 -0.16
C PRO A 151 3.91 12.86 -0.40
#